data_AF-A0A356UEX6-F1
#
_entry.id   AF-A0A356UEX6-F1
#
_cell.length_a   1.000
_cell.length_b   1.000
_cell.length_c   1.000
_cell.angle_alpha   90.00
_cell.angle_beta   90.00
_cell.angle_gamma   90.00
#
_symmetry.space_group_name_H-M   'P 1'
#
loop_
_entity.id
_entity.type
_entity.pdbx_description
1 polymer ?
#
loop_
_entity_poly.entity_id
_entity_poly.type
_entity_poly.pdbx_seq_one_letter_code
_entity_poly.pdbx_strand_id
1 'polypeptide(L)'
;IYPAIAVAQEIKDRLPQVQILYVGTREGMENKIVPQAGFDFQTIDITGINRSSLIKASKSLAKMPRSFFQGWEVVRNYRPDIVIGTGGYVSFPVVLAATFLDCKTYIHEQNALPGLANRNLARRVDCV
;
A
#
# COMPACT_ATOMS: atom_id res chain seq x y z
N ILE A 1 -5.15 -7.52 0.71
CA ILE A 1 -4.33 -8.54 -0.01
C ILE A 1 -5.07 -8.99 -1.26
N TYR A 2 -6.11 -9.82 -1.15
CA TYR A 2 -6.80 -10.38 -2.33
C TYR A 2 -7.38 -9.35 -3.31
N PRO A 3 -8.00 -8.23 -2.88
CA PRO A 3 -8.46 -7.21 -3.83
C PRO A 3 -7.32 -6.64 -4.70
N ALA A 4 -6.14 -6.43 -4.11
CA ALA A 4 -4.98 -5.92 -4.84
C ALA A 4 -4.43 -6.97 -5.82
N ILE A 5 -4.39 -8.24 -5.42
CA ILE A 5 -3.96 -9.35 -6.31
C ILE A 5 -4.95 -9.51 -7.47
N ALA A 6 -6.25 -9.44 -7.23
CA ALA A 6 -7.25 -9.57 -8.28
C ALA A 6 -7.12 -8.44 -9.32
N VAL A 7 -6.92 -7.19 -8.87
CA VAL A 7 -6.65 -6.06 -9.77
C VAL A 7 -5.33 -6.26 -10.53
N ALA A 8 -4.26 -6.69 -9.84
CA ALA A 8 -2.97 -6.94 -10.46
C ALA A 8 -3.04 -8.03 -11.54
N GLN A 9 -3.77 -9.12 -11.28
CA GLN A 9 -3.97 -10.20 -12.23
C GLN A 9 -4.72 -9.72 -13.47
N GLU A 10 -5.86 -9.04 -13.28
CA GLU A 10 -6.65 -8.52 -14.40
C GLU A 10 -5.85 -7.53 -15.27
N ILE A 11 -5.05 -6.67 -14.65
CA ILE A 11 -4.15 -5.76 -15.38
C ILE A 11 -3.10 -6.55 -16.17
N LYS A 12 -2.50 -7.57 -15.58
CA LYS A 12 -1.49 -8.41 -16.24
C LYS A 12 -2.08 -9.24 -17.39
N ASP A 13 -3.30 -9.73 -17.24
CA ASP A 13 -4.00 -10.50 -18.27
C ASP A 13 -4.34 -9.63 -19.49
N ARG A 14 -4.73 -8.37 -19.27
CA ARG A 14 -5.00 -7.41 -20.35
C ARG A 14 -3.74 -6.82 -20.97
N LEU A 15 -2.69 -6.63 -20.16
CA LEU A 15 -1.43 -5.97 -20.54
C LEU A 15 -0.24 -6.81 -20.07
N PRO A 16 0.14 -7.90 -20.78
CA PRO A 16 1.16 -8.83 -20.32
C PRO A 16 2.54 -8.21 -20.03
N GLN A 17 2.89 -7.12 -20.72
CA GLN A 17 4.15 -6.40 -20.56
C GLN A 17 4.19 -5.48 -19.32
N VAL A 18 3.07 -5.25 -18.64
CA VAL A 18 3.03 -4.37 -17.47
C VAL A 18 3.89 -4.93 -16.34
N GLN A 19 4.67 -4.06 -15.71
CA GLN A 19 5.42 -4.38 -14.50
C GLN A 19 4.56 -4.06 -13.28
N ILE A 20 4.53 -4.95 -12.29
CA ILE A 20 3.73 -4.77 -11.09
C ILE A 20 4.60 -5.09 -9.89
N LEU A 21 4.77 -4.10 -9.02
CA LEU A 21 5.38 -4.24 -7.71
C LEU A 21 4.30 -4.13 -6.64
N TYR A 22 4.18 -5.17 -5.82
CA TYR A 22 3.34 -5.13 -4.63
C TYR A 22 4.17 -4.69 -3.42
N VAL A 23 3.62 -3.76 -2.63
CA VAL A 23 4.26 -3.30 -1.39
C VAL A 23 3.50 -3.81 -0.17
N GLY A 24 4.21 -4.48 0.73
CA GLY A 24 3.66 -5.09 1.93
C GLY A 24 4.53 -4.90 3.18
N THR A 25 4.26 -5.70 4.20
CA THR A 25 5.11 -5.84 5.38
C THR A 25 5.83 -7.19 5.38
N ARG A 26 6.92 -7.29 6.13
CA ARG A 26 7.63 -8.56 6.33
C ARG A 26 6.81 -9.57 7.15
N GLU A 27 6.00 -9.08 8.07
CA GLU A 27 5.24 -9.88 9.04
C GLU A 27 3.84 -10.27 8.53
N GLY A 28 3.31 -9.55 7.53
CA GLY A 28 1.98 -9.77 6.99
C GLY A 28 1.89 -10.99 6.08
N MET A 29 0.67 -11.52 5.93
CA MET A 29 0.38 -12.69 5.10
C MET A 29 0.74 -12.45 3.62
N GLU A 30 0.72 -11.20 3.18
CA GLU A 30 1.08 -10.79 1.82
C GLU A 30 2.49 -11.22 1.42
N ASN A 31 3.44 -11.30 2.36
CA ASN A 31 4.82 -11.72 2.10
C ASN A 31 4.92 -13.17 1.58
N LYS A 32 3.90 -14.00 1.83
CA LYS A 32 3.82 -15.35 1.26
C LYS A 32 2.87 -15.41 0.07
N ILE A 33 1.69 -14.80 0.20
CA ILE A 33 0.62 -14.92 -0.80
C ILE A 33 1.01 -14.23 -2.11
N VAL A 34 1.64 -13.07 -2.05
CA VAL A 34 1.91 -12.26 -3.25
C VAL A 34 3.01 -12.87 -4.13
N PRO A 35 4.17 -13.29 -3.60
CA PRO A 35 5.16 -13.99 -4.43
C PRO A 35 4.63 -15.31 -5.00
N GLN A 36 3.78 -16.04 -4.26
CA GLN A 36 3.13 -17.26 -4.77
C GLN A 36 2.16 -16.99 -5.93
N ALA A 37 1.58 -15.79 -5.97
CA ALA A 37 0.76 -15.33 -7.09
C ALA A 37 1.60 -14.80 -8.27
N GLY A 38 2.94 -14.82 -8.18
CA GLY A 38 3.84 -14.45 -9.28
C GLY A 38 4.13 -12.95 -9.42
N PHE A 39 3.87 -12.15 -8.38
CA PHE A 39 4.16 -10.71 -8.39
C PHE A 39 5.43 -10.36 -7.60
N ASP A 40 6.15 -9.35 -8.07
CA ASP A 40 7.27 -8.77 -7.34
C ASP A 40 6.78 -8.18 -6.01
N PHE A 41 7.59 -8.32 -4.97
CA PHE A 41 7.20 -7.94 -3.62
C PHE A 41 8.30 -7.15 -2.91
N GLN A 42 7.96 -5.97 -2.40
CA GLN A 42 8.82 -5.16 -1.56
C GLN A 42 8.18 -4.90 -0.21
N THR A 43 9.01 -4.78 0.83
CA THR A 43 8.54 -4.55 2.20
C THR A 43 8.88 -3.17 2.71
N ILE A 44 8.00 -2.63 3.54
CA ILE A 44 8.29 -1.48 4.41
C ILE A 44 8.07 -1.88 5.88
N ASP A 45 8.73 -1.18 6.80
CA ASP A 45 8.60 -1.39 8.24
C ASP A 45 7.45 -0.55 8.79
N ILE A 46 6.26 -1.14 8.78
CA ILE A 46 5.08 -0.60 9.42
C ILE A 46 4.33 -1.70 10.15
N THR A 47 3.75 -1.36 11.29
CA THR A 47 2.89 -2.24 12.06
C THR A 47 1.54 -1.57 12.28
N GLY A 48 0.49 -2.37 12.36
CA GLY A 48 -0.82 -1.86 12.72
C GLY A 48 -0.82 -1.16 14.07
N ILE A 49 -1.69 -0.17 14.23
CA ILE A 49 -1.86 0.52 15.51
C ILE A 49 -2.48 -0.47 16.49
N ASN A 50 -1.71 -0.90 17.47
CA ASN A 50 -2.21 -1.73 18.54
C ASN A 50 -2.93 -0.87 19.58
N ARG A 51 -4.26 -0.88 19.55
CA ARG A 51 -5.11 -0.06 20.43
C ARG A 51 -5.30 -0.61 21.84
N SER A 52 -4.76 -1.79 22.15
CA SER A 52 -4.90 -2.41 23.48
C SER A 52 -4.10 -1.70 24.58
N SER A 53 -3.10 -0.88 24.22
CA SER A 53 -2.26 -0.16 25.18
C SER A 53 -1.72 1.12 24.56
N LEU A 54 -1.76 2.23 25.30
CA LEU A 54 -1.21 3.53 24.89
C LEU A 54 0.27 3.44 24.51
N ILE A 55 1.06 2.63 25.23
CA ILE A 55 2.48 2.42 24.95
C ILE A 55 2.69 1.66 23.64
N LYS A 56 1.85 0.67 23.35
CA LYS A 56 1.93 -0.07 22.08
C LYS A 56 1.45 0.79 20.90
N ALA A 57 0.42 1.60 21.11
CA ALA A 57 -0.06 2.55 20.12
C ALA A 57 1.01 3.59 19.77
N SER A 58 1.70 4.16 20.77
CA SER A 58 2.78 5.13 20.54
C SER A 58 3.98 4.53 19.81
N LYS A 59 4.38 3.30 20.15
CA LYS A 59 5.41 2.57 19.41
C LYS A 59 5.04 2.33 17.94
N SER A 60 3.81 1.90 17.65
CA SER A 60 3.35 1.75 16.26
C SER A 60 3.33 3.10 15.53
N LEU A 61 2.93 4.18 16.20
CA LEU A 61 2.88 5.51 15.61
C LEU A 61 4.29 6.07 15.33
N ALA A 62 5.28 5.75 16.18
CA ALA A 62 6.67 6.15 15.98
C ALA A 62 7.31 5.54 14.73
N LYS A 63 6.78 4.42 14.21
CA LYS A 63 7.20 3.85 12.92
C LYS A 63 6.66 4.60 11.71
N MET A 64 5.61 5.41 11.87
CA MET A 64 4.92 6.07 10.76
C MET A 64 5.84 6.96 9.92
N PRO A 65 6.68 7.85 10.50
CA PRO A 65 7.58 8.69 9.70
C PRO A 65 8.57 7.85 8.89
N ARG A 66 9.17 6.84 9.51
CA ARG A 66 10.09 5.91 8.82
C ARG A 66 9.39 5.18 7.68
N SER A 67 8.20 4.65 7.91
CA SER A 67 7.43 3.94 6.89
C SER A 67 7.04 4.84 5.72
N PHE A 68 6.78 6.13 5.98
CA PHE A 68 6.54 7.11 4.92
C PHE A 68 7.80 7.33 4.07
N PHE A 69 8.98 7.52 4.68
CA PHE A 69 10.23 7.63 3.93
C PHE A 69 10.55 6.36 3.13
N GLN A 70 10.28 5.17 3.68
CA GLN A 70 10.43 3.92 2.93
C GLN A 70 9.45 3.84 1.76
N GLY A 71 8.19 4.23 1.96
CA GLY A 71 7.20 4.31 0.87
C GLY A 71 7.62 5.31 -0.20
N TRP A 72 8.16 6.45 0.18
CA TRP A 72 8.74 7.44 -0.72
C TRP A 72 9.90 6.86 -1.55
N GLU A 73 10.84 6.17 -0.90
CA GLU A 73 11.95 5.53 -1.60
C GLU A 73 11.47 4.45 -2.58
N VAL A 74 10.48 3.64 -2.19
CA VAL A 74 9.86 2.64 -3.07
C VAL A 74 9.31 3.30 -4.33
N VAL A 75 8.44 4.31 -4.18
CA VAL A 75 7.81 4.97 -5.33
C VAL A 75 8.85 5.71 -6.18
N ARG A 76 9.79 6.43 -5.55
CA ARG A 76 10.84 7.18 -6.26
C ARG A 76 11.79 6.29 -7.05
N ASN A 77 12.14 5.12 -6.50
CA ASN A 77 13.08 4.20 -7.16
C ASN A 77 12.38 3.35 -8.22
N TYR A 78 11.15 2.91 -7.97
CA TYR A 78 10.36 2.12 -8.92
C TYR A 78 9.82 2.97 -10.07
N ARG A 79 9.54 4.26 -9.83
CA ARG A 79 8.99 5.22 -10.80
C ARG A 79 7.70 4.71 -11.48
N PRO A 80 6.65 4.35 -10.71
CA PRO A 80 5.41 3.84 -11.30
C PRO A 80 4.66 4.94 -12.04
N ASP A 81 3.96 4.56 -13.12
CA ASP A 81 2.95 5.43 -13.73
C ASP A 81 1.69 5.53 -12.85
N ILE A 82 1.37 4.44 -12.14
CA ILE A 82 0.15 4.29 -11.35
C ILE A 82 0.45 3.60 -10.01
N VAL A 83 -0.14 4.11 -8.93
CA VAL A 83 -0.14 3.50 -7.60
C VAL A 83 -1.58 3.25 -7.16
N ILE A 84 -1.87 2.00 -6.76
CA ILE A 84 -3.21 1.58 -6.32
C ILE A 84 -3.14 1.10 -4.86
N GLY A 85 -3.96 1.69 -3.99
CA GLY A 85 -4.09 1.29 -2.59
C GLY A 85 -5.40 0.59 -2.29
N THR A 86 -5.38 -0.64 -1.78
CA THR A 86 -6.60 -1.34 -1.34
C THR A 86 -6.82 -1.25 0.17
N GLY A 87 -6.29 -0.21 0.82
CA GLY A 87 -6.37 -0.02 2.26
C GLY A 87 -5.35 -0.82 3.09
N GLY A 88 -5.54 -0.78 4.41
CA GLY A 88 -4.58 -1.33 5.38
C GLY A 88 -3.47 -0.35 5.76
N TYR A 89 -2.66 -0.73 6.75
CA TYR A 89 -1.63 0.15 7.32
C TYR A 89 -0.50 0.45 6.34
N VAL A 90 -0.13 -0.49 5.47
CA VAL A 90 0.90 -0.31 4.43
C VAL A 90 0.47 0.69 3.36
N SER A 91 -0.80 0.64 2.96
CA SER A 91 -1.31 1.47 1.87
C SER A 91 -1.19 2.96 2.20
N PHE A 92 -1.34 3.35 3.46
CA PHE A 92 -1.28 4.75 3.85
C PHE A 92 0.05 5.44 3.51
N PRO A 93 1.22 5.05 4.07
CA PRO A 93 2.48 5.72 3.77
C PRO A 93 2.89 5.63 2.30
N VAL A 94 2.61 4.51 1.62
CA VAL A 94 3.02 4.31 0.21
C VAL A 94 2.19 5.18 -0.73
N VAL A 95 0.87 5.12 -0.63
CA VAL A 95 -0.01 5.91 -1.51
C VAL A 95 0.13 7.39 -1.17
N LEU A 96 0.25 7.75 0.12
CA LEU A 96 0.50 9.13 0.51
C LEU A 96 1.79 9.66 -0.12
N ALA A 97 2.88 8.88 -0.09
CA ALA A 97 4.13 9.28 -0.74
C ALA A 97 3.95 9.45 -2.26
N ALA A 98 3.20 8.57 -2.90
CA ALA A 98 2.86 8.66 -4.32
C ALA A 98 2.11 9.96 -4.68
N THR A 99 1.25 10.47 -3.80
CA THR A 99 0.55 11.76 -4.05
C THR A 99 1.47 12.98 -4.13
N PHE A 100 2.74 12.85 -3.73
CA PHE A 100 3.75 13.90 -3.84
C PHE A 100 4.70 13.72 -5.04
N LEU A 101 4.54 12.64 -5.80
CA LEU A 101 5.39 12.29 -6.93
C LEU A 101 4.56 12.27 -8.23
N ASP A 102 5.23 12.25 -9.36
CA ASP A 102 4.58 12.33 -10.68
C ASP A 102 4.02 10.97 -11.12
N CYS A 103 2.96 10.51 -10.44
CA CYS A 103 2.25 9.27 -10.76
C CYS A 103 0.76 9.40 -10.41
N LYS A 104 -0.09 8.63 -11.10
CA LYS A 104 -1.53 8.59 -10.81
C LYS A 104 -1.83 7.72 -9.61
N THR A 105 -2.70 8.18 -8.73
CA THR A 105 -2.99 7.55 -7.46
C THR A 105 -4.46 7.15 -7.37
N TYR A 106 -4.69 5.89 -7.03
CA TYR A 106 -6.02 5.30 -6.90
C TYR A 106 -6.12 4.62 -5.54
N ILE A 107 -7.30 4.65 -4.94
CA ILE A 107 -7.64 3.73 -3.86
C ILE A 107 -8.83 2.87 -4.25
N HIS A 108 -9.01 1.74 -3.55
CA HIS A 108 -10.17 0.88 -3.67
C HIS A 108 -10.62 0.49 -2.27
N GLU A 109 -11.89 0.75 -1.96
CA GLU A 109 -12.52 0.41 -0.68
C GLU A 109 -13.52 -0.74 -0.88
N GLN A 110 -13.25 -1.89 -0.26
CA GLN A 110 -14.10 -3.07 -0.35
C GLN A 110 -15.16 -3.12 0.75
N ASN A 111 -15.00 -2.31 1.80
CA ASN A 111 -15.87 -2.32 2.95
C ASN A 111 -17.00 -1.30 2.81
N ALA A 112 -18.14 -1.58 3.44
CA ALA A 112 -19.27 -0.65 3.51
C ALA A 112 -18.91 0.66 4.26
N LEU A 113 -18.02 0.57 5.25
CA LEU A 113 -17.47 1.71 5.96
C LEU A 113 -15.98 1.83 5.63
N PRO A 114 -15.51 3.00 5.15
CA PRO A 114 -14.14 3.14 4.71
C PRO A 114 -13.15 3.03 5.87
N GLY A 115 -12.09 2.27 5.64
CA GLY A 115 -10.98 2.13 6.58
C GLY A 115 -10.26 3.47 6.79
N LEU A 116 -9.56 3.62 7.92
CA LEU A 116 -8.87 4.88 8.24
C LEU A 116 -7.86 5.29 7.18
N ALA A 117 -7.11 4.35 6.61
CA ALA A 117 -6.16 4.64 5.53
C ALA A 117 -6.88 5.27 4.33
N ASN A 118 -7.87 4.58 3.77
CA ASN A 118 -8.64 5.03 2.62
C ASN A 118 -9.38 6.34 2.90
N ARG A 119 -10.01 6.49 4.06
CA ARG A 119 -10.70 7.72 4.44
C ARG A 119 -9.79 8.95 4.48
N ASN A 120 -8.54 8.79 4.91
CA ASN A 120 -7.57 9.88 4.90
C ASN A 120 -7.00 10.13 3.49
N LEU A 121 -6.76 9.08 2.72
CA LEU A 121 -6.22 9.17 1.35
C LEU A 121 -7.23 9.73 0.34
N ALA A 122 -8.53 9.50 0.54
CA ALA A 122 -9.60 9.89 -0.40
C ALA A 122 -9.62 11.37 -0.77
N ARG A 123 -9.03 12.25 0.06
CA ARG A 123 -8.94 13.70 -0.20
C ARG A 123 -7.70 14.12 -1.00
N ARG A 124 -6.81 13.17 -1.30
CA ARG A 124 -5.51 13.42 -1.90
C ARG A 124 -5.26 12.65 -3.18
N VAL A 125 -5.84 11.45 -3.31
CA VAL A 125 -5.66 10.63 -4.49
C VAL A 125 -6.48 11.15 -5.67
N ASP A 126 -6.07 10.78 -6.88
CA ASP A 126 -6.76 11.18 -8.11
C ASP A 126 -8.15 10.52 -8.24
N CYS A 127 -8.32 9.30 -7.71
CA CYS A 127 -9.57 8.55 -7.80
C CYS A 127 -9.75 7.56 -6.62
N VAL A 128 -11.01 7.31 -6.27
CA VAL A 128 -11.47 6.46 -5.15
C VAL A 128 -12.38 5.35 -5.66
#